data_AF-A0A0S6W9K5-F1
#
_entry.id   AF-A0A0S6W9K5-F1
#
_cell.length_a   1.000
_cell.length_b   1.000
_cell.length_c   1.000
_cell.angle_alpha   90.00
_cell.angle_beta   90.00
_cell.angle_gamma   90.00
#
_symmetry.space_group_name_H-M   'P 1'
#
loop_
_entity.id
_entity.type
_entity.pdbx_description
1 polymer ?
#
loop_
_entity_poly.entity_id
_entity_poly.type
_entity_poly.pdbx_seq_one_letter_code
_entity_poly.pdbx_strand_id
1 'polypeptide(L)'
;MNYSHCYSEVITEIESITQLLEYQYSLSKKAIQGLDLRRLHIDWEKVNLQDTIFLGCAFASLEDEFTVRRRGAYIFPQLEGLPYNPYRSKLYTWQELMQGYDPEEDQSLDFQIYDHFVCNGRYNPNIREALAQRIHDHAIDDALRDFLQFDEEGMSQKRGVGFMGGHSIPRTDTYYTKVARTARLLAREGYLVISGGGPGIMEAANLGAYMAEYSNQELDDAIRILAHAPTYKHPEHFRQARTVLEKYPTGTENLAIPTWFYGHEPTNLFASHIAKYFSNSIREDGLLAISLYGVIYAPGSAGTTQEIFMDATQNHYGSFGYYSPMVFLGRKRYLKDTFLFPILQQLAWGRMYADMLFVTDSPEKIVEFIKQHPPVKVIPV
;
A
#
# COMPACT_ATOMS: atom_id res chain seq x y z
N MET A 1 -7.12 0.10 -31.51
CA MET A 1 -8.51 0.57 -31.31
C MET A 1 -8.44 1.92 -30.60
N ASN A 2 -9.06 2.97 -31.13
CA ASN A 2 -9.07 4.30 -30.48
C ASN A 2 -10.04 4.28 -29.29
N TYR A 3 -9.50 4.21 -28.07
CA TYR A 3 -10.26 4.28 -26.81
C TYR A 3 -10.64 5.73 -26.42
N SER A 4 -10.47 6.70 -27.32
CA SER A 4 -10.68 8.13 -27.08
C SER A 4 -12.13 8.55 -26.77
N HIS A 5 -13.08 7.60 -26.71
CA HIS A 5 -14.49 7.84 -26.43
C HIS A 5 -15.04 7.08 -25.21
N CYS A 6 -14.19 6.41 -24.42
CA CYS A 6 -14.65 5.60 -23.28
C CYS A 6 -14.50 6.25 -21.89
N TYR A 7 -14.04 7.49 -21.78
CA TYR A 7 -14.05 8.19 -20.50
C TYR A 7 -15.49 8.63 -20.20
N SER A 8 -16.20 7.86 -19.38
CA SER A 8 -17.40 8.35 -18.70
C SER A 8 -17.03 9.60 -17.91
N GLU A 9 -17.96 10.56 -17.81
CA GLU A 9 -17.79 11.70 -16.90
C GLU A 9 -17.43 11.19 -15.51
N VAL A 10 -16.25 11.59 -15.02
CA VAL A 10 -15.69 11.14 -13.74
C VAL A 10 -16.63 11.57 -12.62
N ILE A 11 -17.17 10.60 -11.86
CA ILE A 11 -17.89 10.89 -10.63
C ILE A 11 -16.87 11.49 -9.66
N THR A 12 -17.11 12.70 -9.16
CA THR A 12 -16.19 13.30 -8.19
C THR A 12 -16.55 12.83 -6.79
N GLU A 13 -15.55 12.37 -6.04
CA GLU A 13 -15.70 11.94 -4.66
C GLU A 13 -15.71 13.12 -3.68
N ILE A 14 -16.47 12.94 -2.60
CA ILE A 14 -16.64 13.86 -1.48
C ILE A 14 -16.42 13.06 -0.21
N GLU A 15 -15.30 13.31 0.45
CA GLU A 15 -14.83 12.54 1.61
C GLU A 15 -14.79 13.37 2.90
N SER A 16 -15.21 14.64 2.82
CA SER A 16 -15.30 15.53 3.97
C SER A 16 -16.57 16.38 3.96
N ILE A 17 -17.05 16.73 5.15
CA ILE A 17 -18.18 17.65 5.32
C ILE A 17 -17.87 19.01 4.68
N THR A 18 -16.63 19.48 4.77
CA THR A 18 -16.22 20.76 4.17
C THR A 18 -16.42 20.76 2.66
N GLN A 19 -15.93 19.73 1.96
CA GLN A 19 -16.16 19.57 0.52
C GLN A 19 -17.65 19.46 0.20
N LEU A 20 -18.42 18.69 0.99
CA LEU A 20 -19.86 18.55 0.78
C LEU A 20 -20.59 19.90 0.78
N LEU A 21 -20.23 20.79 1.71
CA LEU A 21 -20.86 22.11 1.86
C LEU A 21 -20.52 23.08 0.71
N GLU A 22 -19.44 22.85 -0.04
CA GLU A 22 -19.10 23.64 -1.24
C GLU A 22 -20.13 23.43 -2.36
N TYR A 23 -20.76 22.26 -2.40
CA TYR A 23 -21.70 21.87 -3.47
C TYR A 23 -23.16 22.25 -3.22
N GLN A 24 -23.44 23.06 -2.18
CA GLN A 24 -24.72 23.66 -1.76
C GLN A 24 -26.03 23.06 -2.31
N TYR A 25 -26.31 23.24 -3.61
CA TYR A 25 -27.59 22.89 -4.25
C TYR A 25 -27.52 21.70 -5.22
N SER A 26 -26.34 21.14 -5.51
CA SER A 26 -26.21 20.04 -6.47
C SER A 26 -25.06 19.09 -6.14
N LEU A 27 -25.42 17.85 -5.82
CA LEU A 27 -24.50 16.72 -5.68
C LEU A 27 -24.56 15.77 -6.88
N SER A 28 -25.18 16.18 -7.98
CA SER A 28 -25.33 15.34 -9.16
C SER A 28 -23.98 14.81 -9.67
N LYS A 29 -23.93 13.50 -9.96
CA LYS A 29 -22.72 12.78 -10.41
C LYS A 29 -21.56 12.88 -9.40
N LYS A 30 -21.88 12.80 -8.11
CA LYS A 30 -20.89 12.76 -7.01
C LYS A 30 -21.04 11.48 -6.20
N ALA A 31 -19.93 11.03 -5.61
CA ALA A 31 -19.91 9.95 -4.62
C ALA A 31 -19.56 10.54 -3.24
N ILE A 32 -20.38 10.27 -2.23
CA ILE A 32 -20.15 10.72 -0.86
C ILE A 32 -19.78 9.49 -0.03
N GLN A 33 -18.59 9.50 0.58
CA GLN A 33 -17.99 8.31 1.20
C GLN A 33 -17.82 8.46 2.70
N GLY A 34 -18.44 7.53 3.45
CA GLY A 34 -18.20 7.34 4.89
C GLY A 34 -18.58 8.53 5.78
N LEU A 35 -19.35 9.50 5.30
CA LEU A 35 -19.65 10.72 6.04
C LEU A 35 -20.78 10.55 7.07
N ASP A 36 -20.59 11.13 8.24
CA ASP A 36 -21.65 11.31 9.23
C ASP A 36 -22.43 12.61 8.97
N LEU A 37 -23.58 12.47 8.33
CA LEU A 37 -24.46 13.58 7.95
C LEU A 37 -25.51 13.88 9.03
N ARG A 38 -25.53 13.15 10.16
CA ARG A 38 -26.56 13.31 11.21
C ARG A 38 -26.60 14.70 11.81
N ARG A 39 -25.46 15.37 11.85
CA ARG A 39 -25.31 16.72 12.40
C ARG A 39 -25.55 17.82 11.36
N LEU A 40 -25.79 17.46 10.11
CA LEU A 40 -26.03 18.41 9.03
C LEU A 40 -27.54 18.57 8.81
N HIS A 41 -28.01 19.81 8.79
CA HIS A 41 -29.40 20.14 8.47
C HIS A 41 -29.50 20.46 6.97
N ILE A 42 -29.46 19.42 6.15
CA ILE A 42 -29.57 19.53 4.69
C ILE A 42 -31.03 19.31 4.29
N ASP A 43 -31.59 20.25 3.54
CA ASP A 43 -32.91 20.10 2.92
C ASP A 43 -32.78 19.31 1.61
N TRP A 44 -32.82 17.99 1.71
CA TRP A 44 -32.59 17.06 0.59
C TRP A 44 -33.59 17.22 -0.57
N GLU A 45 -34.76 17.83 -0.32
CA GLU A 45 -35.73 18.14 -1.37
C GLU A 45 -35.21 19.21 -2.34
N LYS A 46 -34.35 20.11 -1.85
CA LYS A 46 -33.78 21.22 -2.63
C LYS A 46 -32.46 20.86 -3.32
N VAL A 47 -31.81 19.77 -2.92
CA VAL A 47 -30.54 19.34 -3.50
C VAL A 47 -30.78 18.53 -4.77
N ASN A 48 -30.09 18.86 -5.86
CA ASN A 48 -30.06 18.01 -7.04
C ASN A 48 -29.20 16.76 -6.75
N LEU A 49 -29.82 15.59 -6.78
CA LEU A 49 -29.24 14.30 -6.38
C LEU A 49 -29.17 13.29 -7.55
N GLN A 50 -29.36 13.74 -8.79
CA GLN A 50 -29.34 12.87 -9.96
C GLN A 50 -27.99 12.16 -10.08
N ASP A 51 -28.01 10.82 -10.15
CA ASP A 51 -26.82 9.96 -10.25
C ASP A 51 -25.81 10.19 -9.11
N THR A 52 -26.30 10.53 -7.92
CA THR A 52 -25.47 10.68 -6.72
C THR A 52 -25.36 9.34 -5.99
N ILE A 53 -24.18 9.00 -5.49
CA ILE A 53 -23.94 7.77 -4.73
C ILE A 53 -23.56 8.15 -3.29
N PHE A 54 -24.21 7.52 -2.31
CA PHE A 54 -23.84 7.59 -0.91
C PHE A 54 -23.31 6.23 -0.46
N LEU A 55 -22.05 6.18 -0.06
CA LEU A 55 -21.35 4.97 0.39
C LEU A 55 -21.19 5.02 1.92
N GLY A 56 -21.98 4.23 2.65
CA GLY A 56 -21.83 4.11 4.10
C GLY A 56 -22.05 5.41 4.89
N CYS A 57 -22.84 6.35 4.35
CA CYS A 57 -23.15 7.61 5.04
C CYS A 57 -24.22 7.41 6.12
N ALA A 58 -24.10 8.14 7.24
CA ALA A 58 -25.13 8.17 8.28
C ALA A 58 -26.04 9.39 8.10
N PHE A 59 -27.33 9.18 7.91
CA PHE A 59 -28.33 10.24 7.74
C PHE A 59 -29.00 10.61 9.07
N ALA A 60 -29.48 11.86 9.18
CA ALA A 60 -30.13 12.35 10.39
C ALA A 60 -31.45 11.61 10.71
N SER A 61 -32.15 11.13 9.69
CA SER A 61 -33.39 10.37 9.84
C SER A 61 -33.63 9.39 8.68
N LEU A 62 -34.51 8.40 8.89
CA LEU A 62 -35.00 7.51 7.83
C LEU A 62 -35.77 8.26 6.74
N GLU A 63 -36.39 9.39 7.08
CA GLU A 63 -37.09 10.25 6.13
C GLU A 63 -36.11 10.90 5.15
N ASP A 64 -34.93 11.31 5.63
CA ASP A 64 -33.85 11.83 4.78
C ASP A 64 -33.35 10.76 3.81
N GLU A 65 -33.10 9.54 4.30
CA GLU A 65 -32.70 8.42 3.44
C GLU A 65 -33.73 8.12 2.36
N PHE A 66 -35.02 8.08 2.74
CA PHE A 66 -36.11 7.87 1.80
C PHE A 66 -36.18 8.98 0.76
N THR A 67 -36.06 10.24 1.19
CA THR A 67 -36.06 11.41 0.31
C THR A 67 -34.91 11.34 -0.68
N VAL A 68 -33.70 11.06 -0.21
CA VAL A 68 -32.49 10.94 -1.05
C VAL A 68 -32.65 9.85 -2.10
N ARG A 69 -33.16 8.65 -1.72
CA ARG A 69 -33.44 7.57 -2.68
C ARG A 69 -34.53 7.94 -3.69
N ARG A 70 -35.63 8.53 -3.22
CA ARG A 70 -36.74 8.96 -4.09
C ARG A 70 -36.30 10.00 -5.11
N ARG A 71 -35.31 10.84 -4.76
CA ARG A 71 -34.72 11.88 -5.61
C ARG A 71 -33.69 11.36 -6.62
N GLY A 72 -33.48 10.04 -6.70
CA GLY A 72 -32.65 9.40 -7.73
C GLY A 72 -31.22 9.06 -7.30
N ALA A 73 -30.87 9.23 -6.03
CA ALA A 73 -29.57 8.82 -5.51
C ALA A 73 -29.53 7.33 -5.12
N TYR A 74 -28.35 6.73 -5.23
CA TYR A 74 -28.05 5.39 -4.75
C TYR A 74 -27.49 5.47 -3.34
N ILE A 75 -28.02 4.67 -2.41
CA ILE A 75 -27.48 4.58 -1.05
C ILE A 75 -27.05 3.15 -0.76
N PHE A 76 -25.77 2.98 -0.46
CA PHE A 76 -25.17 1.76 0.09
C PHE A 76 -25.16 1.89 1.62
N PRO A 77 -25.79 0.94 2.34
CA PRO A 77 -26.04 1.09 3.78
C PRO A 77 -24.76 0.94 4.61
N GLN A 78 -24.77 1.50 5.82
CA GLN A 78 -23.74 1.22 6.81
C GLN A 78 -23.78 -0.25 7.24
N LEU A 79 -22.59 -0.84 7.40
CA LEU A 79 -22.42 -2.20 7.90
C LEU A 79 -21.97 -2.12 9.36
N GLU A 80 -22.90 -2.37 10.27
CA GLU A 80 -22.66 -2.28 11.72
C GLU A 80 -22.00 -3.55 12.30
N GLY A 81 -21.39 -3.42 13.49
CA GLY A 81 -20.81 -4.56 14.22
C GLY A 81 -19.53 -5.12 13.61
N LEU A 82 -18.79 -4.31 12.85
CA LEU A 82 -17.47 -4.62 12.32
C LEU A 82 -16.41 -3.87 13.15
N PRO A 83 -15.24 -4.47 13.42
CA PRO A 83 -14.14 -3.77 14.10
C PRO A 83 -13.35 -2.83 13.16
N TYR A 84 -13.72 -2.76 11.88
CA TYR A 84 -13.13 -1.89 10.88
C TYR A 84 -14.23 -1.06 10.19
N ASN A 85 -13.85 0.07 9.60
CA ASN A 85 -14.72 0.85 8.74
C ASN A 85 -14.56 0.40 7.28
N PRO A 86 -15.55 -0.27 6.65
CA PRO A 86 -15.46 -0.68 5.25
C PRO A 86 -15.42 0.50 4.27
N TYR A 87 -15.96 1.66 4.65
CA TYR A 87 -16.11 2.83 3.77
C TYR A 87 -15.11 3.94 4.10
N ARG A 88 -13.90 3.57 4.55
CA ARG A 88 -12.89 4.55 4.96
C ARG A 88 -12.33 5.33 3.77
N SER A 89 -12.05 6.61 3.96
CA SER A 89 -11.46 7.49 2.93
C SER A 89 -9.94 7.67 3.05
N LYS A 90 -9.31 6.97 3.99
CA LYS A 90 -7.89 7.16 4.30
C LYS A 90 -7.21 5.83 4.49
N LEU A 91 -5.91 5.79 4.17
CA LEU A 91 -5.03 4.69 4.51
C LEU A 91 -4.85 4.59 6.03
N TYR A 92 -4.48 3.40 6.51
CA TYR A 92 -4.16 3.19 7.92
C TYR A 92 -2.86 3.90 8.29
N THR A 93 -2.76 4.27 9.57
CA THR A 93 -1.47 4.60 10.19
C THR A 93 -1.09 3.51 11.19
N TRP A 94 0.20 3.37 11.51
CA TRP A 94 0.60 2.39 12.51
C TRP A 94 0.01 2.75 13.89
N GLN A 95 -0.16 4.05 14.19
CA GLN A 95 -0.75 4.51 15.45
C GLN A 95 -2.20 4.05 15.58
N GLU A 96 -2.99 4.12 14.50
CA GLU A 96 -4.36 3.62 14.43
C GLU A 96 -4.40 2.11 14.66
N LEU A 97 -3.60 1.35 13.90
CA LEU A 97 -3.55 -0.11 13.99
C LEU A 97 -3.08 -0.61 15.37
N MET A 98 -2.20 0.13 16.03
CA MET A 98 -1.66 -0.21 17.36
C MET A 98 -2.51 0.33 18.53
N GLN A 99 -3.67 0.93 18.29
CA GLN A 99 -4.57 1.34 19.36
C GLN A 99 -4.99 0.13 20.19
N GLY A 100 -4.80 0.19 21.50
CA GLY A 100 -5.11 -0.93 22.41
C GLY A 100 -4.02 -2.01 22.48
N TYR A 101 -2.88 -1.86 21.79
CA TYR A 101 -1.79 -2.84 21.88
C TYR A 101 -1.25 -2.98 23.31
N ASP A 102 -1.21 -4.23 23.78
CA ASP A 102 -0.56 -4.64 25.02
C ASP A 102 0.46 -5.76 24.70
N PRO A 103 1.67 -5.73 25.30
CA PRO A 103 2.72 -6.69 24.99
C PRO A 103 2.51 -8.10 25.55
N GLU A 104 1.68 -8.26 26.58
CA GLU A 104 1.37 -9.56 27.18
C GLU A 104 0.20 -10.24 26.47
N GLU A 105 -0.83 -9.45 26.10
CA GLU A 105 -1.99 -9.92 25.35
C GLU A 105 -2.35 -8.90 24.26
N ASP A 106 -2.10 -9.24 22.99
CA ASP A 106 -2.34 -8.29 21.89
C ASP A 106 -3.83 -7.96 21.75
N GLN A 107 -4.21 -6.75 22.18
CA GLN A 107 -5.56 -6.18 22.04
C GLN A 107 -5.59 -5.04 21.02
N SER A 108 -4.58 -4.97 20.14
CA SER A 108 -4.50 -3.93 19.11
C SER A 108 -5.70 -3.97 18.16
N LEU A 109 -6.08 -2.81 17.61
CA LEU A 109 -7.08 -2.75 16.54
C LEU A 109 -6.72 -3.69 15.38
N ASP A 110 -5.43 -3.77 15.04
CA ASP A 110 -4.95 -4.68 14.00
C ASP A 110 -5.26 -6.15 14.30
N PHE A 111 -5.00 -6.57 15.53
CA PHE A 111 -5.31 -7.91 16.00
C PHE A 111 -6.83 -8.16 16.08
N GLN A 112 -7.62 -7.19 16.55
CA GLN A 112 -9.07 -7.31 16.61
C GLN A 112 -9.69 -7.51 15.21
N ILE A 113 -9.21 -6.78 14.20
CA ILE A 113 -9.64 -6.95 12.82
C ILE A 113 -9.23 -8.33 12.29
N TYR A 114 -8.01 -8.77 12.59
CA TYR A 114 -7.54 -10.10 12.23
C TYR A 114 -8.38 -11.22 12.87
N ASP A 115 -8.63 -11.13 14.18
CA ASP A 115 -9.43 -12.12 14.91
C ASP A 115 -10.85 -12.19 14.36
N HIS A 116 -11.48 -11.04 14.09
CA HIS A 116 -12.78 -10.98 13.41
C HIS A 116 -12.74 -11.66 12.03
N PHE A 117 -11.72 -11.37 11.22
CA PHE A 117 -11.54 -12.00 9.91
C PHE A 117 -11.44 -13.53 10.00
N VAL A 118 -10.69 -14.04 10.98
CA VAL A 118 -10.55 -15.47 11.22
C VAL A 118 -11.86 -16.09 11.70
N CYS A 119 -12.48 -15.48 12.72
CA CYS A 119 -13.72 -15.94 13.34
C CYS A 119 -14.92 -15.92 12.37
N ASN A 120 -14.89 -15.04 11.36
CA ASN A 120 -15.96 -14.92 10.35
C ASN A 120 -15.66 -15.68 9.04
N GLY A 121 -14.84 -16.73 9.11
CA GLY A 121 -14.75 -17.74 8.07
C GLY A 121 -13.51 -17.67 7.18
N ARG A 122 -12.66 -16.63 7.32
CA ARG A 122 -11.35 -16.43 6.66
C ARG A 122 -11.37 -16.64 5.14
N TYR A 123 -11.39 -17.89 4.70
CA TYR A 123 -11.42 -18.33 3.31
C TYR A 123 -12.83 -18.51 2.74
N ASN A 124 -13.85 -18.65 3.59
CA ASN A 124 -15.23 -18.82 3.19
C ASN A 124 -16.19 -18.00 4.09
N PRO A 125 -16.05 -16.66 4.09
CA PRO A 125 -16.95 -15.80 4.84
C PRO A 125 -18.38 -15.88 4.31
N ASN A 126 -19.36 -15.62 5.17
CA ASN A 126 -20.74 -15.45 4.73
C ASN A 126 -20.88 -14.24 3.79
N ILE A 127 -21.99 -14.14 3.06
CA ILE A 127 -22.20 -13.09 2.05
C ILE A 127 -22.03 -11.67 2.61
N ARG A 128 -22.47 -11.41 3.85
CA ARG A 128 -22.39 -10.09 4.48
C ARG A 128 -20.94 -9.72 4.78
N GLU A 129 -20.19 -10.63 5.38
CA GLU A 129 -18.77 -10.42 5.68
C GLU A 129 -17.94 -10.34 4.39
N ALA A 130 -18.21 -11.20 3.40
CA ALA A 130 -17.55 -11.17 2.11
C ALA A 130 -17.73 -9.80 1.42
N LEU A 131 -18.94 -9.25 1.43
CA LEU A 131 -19.22 -7.91 0.91
C LEU A 131 -18.52 -6.82 1.72
N ALA A 132 -18.53 -6.89 3.05
CA ALA A 132 -17.84 -5.93 3.91
C ALA A 132 -16.34 -5.86 3.60
N GLN A 133 -15.68 -7.00 3.46
CA GLN A 133 -14.26 -7.08 3.11
C GLN A 133 -13.97 -6.52 1.71
N ARG A 134 -14.84 -6.75 0.72
CA ARG A 134 -14.66 -6.20 -0.64
C ARG A 134 -14.90 -4.70 -0.70
N ILE A 135 -15.88 -4.19 0.04
CA ILE A 135 -16.10 -2.76 0.19
C ILE A 135 -14.88 -2.10 0.87
N HIS A 136 -14.35 -2.72 1.92
CA HIS A 136 -13.12 -2.30 2.56
C HIS A 136 -11.93 -2.28 1.60
N ASP A 137 -11.65 -3.39 0.91
CA ASP A 137 -10.52 -3.48 -0.02
C ASP A 137 -10.64 -2.42 -1.14
N HIS A 138 -11.85 -2.18 -1.64
CA HIS A 138 -12.13 -1.11 -2.60
C HIS A 138 -11.84 0.29 -2.02
N ALA A 139 -12.28 0.56 -0.80
CA ALA A 139 -12.02 1.83 -0.12
C ALA A 139 -10.51 2.05 0.14
N ILE A 140 -9.74 0.98 0.34
CA ILE A 140 -8.27 1.05 0.41
C ILE A 140 -7.66 1.34 -0.96
N ASP A 141 -8.15 0.72 -2.05
CA ASP A 141 -7.70 1.02 -3.41
C ASP A 141 -7.92 2.50 -3.76
N ASP A 142 -9.08 3.02 -3.37
CA ASP A 142 -9.48 4.40 -3.57
C ASP A 142 -8.57 5.39 -2.84
N ALA A 143 -8.45 5.24 -1.52
CA ALA A 143 -7.53 6.03 -0.71
C ALA A 143 -6.06 5.91 -1.15
N LEU A 144 -5.67 4.76 -1.72
CA LEU A 144 -4.34 4.55 -2.29
C LEU A 144 -4.15 5.32 -3.60
N ARG A 145 -5.16 5.38 -4.47
CA ARG A 145 -5.12 6.20 -5.70
C ARG A 145 -5.01 7.68 -5.38
N ASP A 146 -5.78 8.16 -4.41
CA ASP A 146 -5.70 9.53 -3.92
C ASP A 146 -4.35 9.86 -3.33
N PHE A 147 -3.77 8.92 -2.58
CA PHE A 147 -2.42 9.06 -2.06
C PHE A 147 -1.37 9.14 -3.17
N LEU A 148 -1.47 8.29 -4.20
CA LEU A 148 -0.47 8.21 -5.27
C LEU A 148 -0.63 9.27 -6.37
N GLN A 149 -1.83 9.82 -6.52
CA GLN A 149 -2.23 10.84 -7.50
C GLN A 149 -1.87 10.43 -8.93
N PHE A 150 -2.61 9.44 -9.46
CA PHE A 150 -2.42 8.98 -10.84
C PHE A 150 -2.95 9.99 -11.87
N ASP A 151 -2.23 10.13 -12.98
CA ASP A 151 -2.70 10.85 -14.15
C ASP A 151 -3.59 9.99 -15.06
N GLU A 152 -4.13 10.60 -16.11
CA GLU A 152 -5.01 9.93 -17.09
C GLU A 152 -4.33 8.78 -17.85
N GLU A 153 -2.99 8.75 -17.85
CA GLU A 153 -2.17 7.74 -18.50
C GLU A 153 -1.74 6.62 -17.53
N GLY A 154 -2.19 6.68 -16.28
CA GLY A 154 -1.89 5.69 -15.24
C GLY A 154 -0.51 5.84 -14.60
N MET A 155 0.19 6.97 -14.78
CA MET A 155 1.43 7.27 -14.07
C MET A 155 1.12 7.96 -12.74
N SER A 156 1.74 7.51 -11.65
CA SER A 156 1.61 8.16 -10.34
C SER A 156 2.50 9.40 -10.25
N GLN A 157 1.98 10.47 -9.64
CA GLN A 157 2.79 11.65 -9.32
C GLN A 157 3.90 11.30 -8.32
N LYS A 158 3.62 10.41 -7.36
CA LYS A 158 4.63 9.87 -6.45
C LYS A 158 5.47 8.81 -7.18
N ARG A 159 6.79 8.93 -7.10
CA ARG A 159 7.73 8.04 -7.81
C ARG A 159 7.96 6.74 -7.04
N GLY A 160 7.02 5.81 -7.14
CA GLY A 160 6.99 4.56 -6.38
C GLY A 160 8.10 3.56 -6.73
N VAL A 161 8.91 3.15 -5.74
CA VAL A 161 9.87 2.05 -5.85
C VAL A 161 9.54 0.97 -4.83
N GLY A 162 9.25 -0.23 -5.33
CA GLY A 162 8.87 -1.39 -4.53
C GLY A 162 10.07 -2.12 -3.94
N PHE A 163 9.94 -2.63 -2.71
CA PHE A 163 10.93 -3.46 -2.05
C PHE A 163 10.35 -4.82 -1.68
N MET A 164 10.98 -5.87 -2.22
CA MET A 164 10.61 -7.25 -2.01
C MET A 164 11.73 -8.03 -1.33
N GLY A 165 11.38 -8.98 -0.47
CA GLY A 165 12.35 -9.87 0.17
C GLY A 165 11.78 -10.63 1.36
N GLY A 166 12.65 -11.38 2.04
CA GLY A 166 12.21 -12.29 3.09
C GLY A 166 11.67 -11.59 4.34
N HIS A 167 10.46 -11.97 4.75
CA HIS A 167 9.85 -11.55 6.03
C HIS A 167 10.61 -12.11 7.25
N SER A 168 11.30 -13.25 7.11
CA SER A 168 12.05 -13.91 8.19
C SER A 168 13.51 -13.43 8.34
N ILE A 169 13.97 -12.47 7.53
CA ILE A 169 15.33 -11.94 7.63
C ILE A 169 15.47 -11.19 8.95
N PRO A 170 16.44 -11.54 9.82
CA PRO A 170 16.58 -10.87 11.10
C PRO A 170 17.13 -9.45 10.94
N ARG A 171 16.82 -8.57 11.90
CA ARG A 171 17.35 -7.19 11.97
C ARG A 171 18.88 -7.11 12.06
N THR A 172 19.53 -8.21 12.44
CA THR A 172 20.99 -8.37 12.48
C THR A 172 21.61 -8.79 11.15
N ASP A 173 20.80 -9.11 10.13
CA ASP A 173 21.31 -9.54 8.83
C ASP A 173 21.90 -8.37 8.03
N THR A 174 22.97 -8.65 7.30
CA THR A 174 23.60 -7.68 6.39
C THR A 174 22.64 -7.15 5.31
N TYR A 175 21.69 -7.97 4.83
CA TYR A 175 20.70 -7.54 3.84
C TYR A 175 19.66 -6.61 4.44
N TYR A 176 19.34 -6.74 5.74
CA TYR A 176 18.49 -5.77 6.44
C TYR A 176 19.14 -4.38 6.37
N THR A 177 20.42 -4.27 6.75
CA THR A 177 21.16 -2.99 6.68
C THR A 177 21.26 -2.46 5.25
N LYS A 178 21.57 -3.32 4.26
CA LYS A 178 21.67 -2.89 2.86
C LYS A 178 20.35 -2.36 2.32
N VAL A 179 19.24 -3.01 2.65
CA VAL A 179 17.91 -2.55 2.23
C VAL A 179 17.56 -1.23 2.89
N ALA A 180 17.75 -1.10 4.21
CA ALA A 180 17.52 0.16 4.91
C ALA A 180 18.34 1.31 4.32
N ARG A 181 19.62 1.07 4.00
CA ARG A 181 20.46 2.07 3.32
C ARG A 181 19.97 2.41 1.92
N THR A 182 19.56 1.41 1.14
CA THR A 182 19.05 1.62 -0.24
C THR A 182 17.77 2.44 -0.22
N ALA A 183 16.80 2.07 0.62
CA ALA A 183 15.54 2.78 0.78
C ALA A 183 15.75 4.22 1.27
N ARG A 184 16.66 4.43 2.21
CA ARG A 184 17.04 5.76 2.69
C ARG A 184 17.56 6.66 1.57
N LEU A 185 18.48 6.14 0.75
CA LEU A 185 19.07 6.89 -0.36
C LEU A 185 18.01 7.23 -1.43
N LEU A 186 17.11 6.29 -1.75
CA LEU A 186 16.02 6.54 -2.69
C LEU A 186 15.02 7.57 -2.17
N ALA A 187 14.62 7.48 -0.90
CA ALA A 187 13.72 8.46 -0.29
C ALA A 187 14.30 9.88 -0.33
N ARG A 188 15.62 10.03 -0.07
CA ARG A 188 16.32 11.32 -0.22
C ARG A 188 16.33 11.88 -1.64
N GLU A 189 16.23 11.02 -2.64
CA GLU A 189 16.14 11.40 -4.06
C GLU A 189 14.69 11.64 -4.51
N GLY A 190 13.72 11.63 -3.58
CA GLY A 190 12.31 11.91 -3.84
C GLY A 190 11.50 10.72 -4.35
N TYR A 191 12.01 9.49 -4.23
CA TYR A 191 11.24 8.29 -4.52
C TYR A 191 10.37 7.90 -3.32
N LEU A 192 9.13 7.50 -3.59
CA LEU A 192 8.27 6.90 -2.59
C LEU A 192 8.67 5.44 -2.41
N VAL A 193 9.16 5.07 -1.23
CA VAL A 193 9.47 3.67 -0.91
C VAL A 193 8.18 2.93 -0.57
N ILE A 194 7.97 1.79 -1.24
CA ILE A 194 6.80 0.94 -1.09
C ILE A 194 7.28 -0.44 -0.65
N SER A 195 6.66 -1.03 0.36
CA SER A 195 6.97 -2.39 0.82
C SER A 195 5.70 -3.19 1.11
N GLY A 196 5.86 -4.49 1.33
CA GLY A 196 4.78 -5.35 1.77
C GLY A 196 4.32 -5.17 3.23
N GLY A 197 4.95 -4.28 4.00
CA GLY A 197 4.52 -3.88 5.34
C GLY A 197 4.84 -4.84 6.49
N GLY A 198 5.29 -6.05 6.22
CA GLY A 198 5.65 -7.04 7.25
C GLY A 198 7.04 -6.80 7.89
N PRO A 199 7.54 -7.78 8.66
CA PRO A 199 8.87 -7.74 9.26
C PRO A 199 10.00 -7.99 8.23
N GLY A 200 11.25 -7.99 8.72
CA GLY A 200 12.42 -8.35 7.93
C GLY A 200 12.74 -7.30 6.85
N ILE A 201 12.87 -7.73 5.59
CA ILE A 201 13.23 -6.82 4.49
C ILE A 201 12.19 -5.71 4.29
N MET A 202 10.91 -6.01 4.47
CA MET A 202 9.84 -5.02 4.32
C MET A 202 9.96 -3.92 5.38
N GLU A 203 10.16 -4.30 6.65
CA GLU A 203 10.46 -3.37 7.73
C GLU A 203 11.74 -2.56 7.45
N ALA A 204 12.81 -3.21 6.97
CA ALA A 204 14.05 -2.52 6.63
C ALA A 204 13.84 -1.42 5.58
N ALA A 205 12.99 -1.68 4.58
CA ALA A 205 12.67 -0.71 3.54
C ALA A 205 11.91 0.50 4.13
N ASN A 206 10.84 0.26 4.92
CA ASN A 206 10.10 1.35 5.55
C ASN A 206 10.95 2.12 6.57
N LEU A 207 11.79 1.44 7.37
CA LEU A 207 12.76 2.07 8.27
C LEU A 207 13.73 2.97 7.51
N GLY A 208 14.31 2.45 6.43
CA GLY A 208 15.25 3.20 5.62
C GLY A 208 14.63 4.48 5.07
N ALA A 209 13.43 4.37 4.51
CA ALA A 209 12.66 5.49 4.01
C ALA A 209 12.31 6.49 5.11
N TYR A 210 11.78 6.01 6.24
CA TYR A 210 11.49 6.82 7.42
C TYR A 210 12.71 7.65 7.84
N MET A 211 13.89 7.02 7.82
CA MET A 211 15.16 7.62 8.26
C MET A 211 15.87 8.48 7.18
N ALA A 212 15.21 8.86 6.08
CA ALA A 212 15.82 9.59 4.96
C ALA A 212 16.62 10.83 5.39
N GLU A 213 16.01 11.66 6.26
CA GLU A 213 16.58 12.95 6.70
C GLU A 213 17.64 12.82 7.80
N TYR A 214 17.79 11.65 8.44
CA TYR A 214 18.82 11.43 9.47
C TYR A 214 20.13 10.94 8.85
N SER A 215 21.27 11.18 9.47
CA SER A 215 22.59 10.73 8.99
C SER A 215 22.72 9.19 8.89
N ASN A 216 23.76 8.72 8.18
CA ASN A 216 24.06 7.28 8.12
C ASN A 216 24.39 6.72 9.52
N GLN A 217 25.05 7.51 10.37
CA GLN A 217 25.36 7.11 11.74
C GLN A 217 24.09 6.94 12.58
N GLU A 218 23.08 7.77 12.38
CA GLU A 218 21.78 7.66 13.06
C GLU A 218 20.95 6.48 12.54
N LEU A 219 21.01 6.18 11.23
CA LEU A 219 20.43 4.95 10.70
C LEU A 219 21.10 3.71 11.28
N ASP A 220 22.43 3.67 11.30
CA ASP A 220 23.18 2.55 11.91
C ASP A 220 22.86 2.42 13.41
N ASP A 221 22.65 3.54 14.10
CA ASP A 221 22.18 3.56 15.48
C ASP A 221 20.77 2.99 15.66
N ALA A 222 19.81 3.40 14.83
CA ALA A 222 18.47 2.83 14.83
C ALA A 222 18.50 1.31 14.60
N ILE A 223 19.29 0.84 13.63
CA ILE A 223 19.45 -0.60 13.37
C ILE A 223 20.05 -1.33 14.58
N ARG A 224 21.00 -0.73 15.30
CA ARG A 224 21.54 -1.32 16.55
C ARG A 224 20.48 -1.45 17.65
N ILE A 225 19.61 -0.45 17.80
CA ILE A 225 18.49 -0.53 18.75
C ILE A 225 17.56 -1.70 18.36
N LEU A 226 17.18 -1.77 17.09
CA LEU A 226 16.31 -2.84 16.57
C LEU A 226 16.92 -4.24 16.73
N ALA A 227 18.24 -4.36 16.55
CA ALA A 227 18.97 -5.62 16.66
C ALA A 227 18.86 -6.28 18.04
N HIS A 228 18.50 -5.55 19.11
CA HIS A 228 18.20 -6.16 20.42
C HIS A 228 16.98 -7.08 20.40
N ALA A 229 16.08 -6.92 19.42
CA ALA A 229 14.96 -7.82 19.18
C ALA A 229 15.01 -8.29 17.71
N PRO A 230 15.90 -9.26 17.40
CA PRO A 230 16.34 -9.52 16.03
C PRO A 230 15.25 -10.13 15.12
N THR A 231 14.22 -10.75 15.69
CA THR A 231 13.12 -11.36 14.93
C THR A 231 11.78 -10.84 15.42
N TYR A 232 10.75 -10.91 14.57
CA TYR A 232 9.39 -10.46 14.92
C TYR A 232 8.70 -11.29 16.00
N LYS A 233 9.22 -12.49 16.29
CA LYS A 233 8.76 -13.35 17.38
C LYS A 233 9.34 -12.96 18.75
N HIS A 234 10.29 -12.02 18.78
CA HIS A 234 10.89 -11.56 20.02
C HIS A 234 9.88 -10.66 20.77
N PRO A 235 9.64 -10.85 22.08
CA PRO A 235 8.66 -10.04 22.83
C PRO A 235 8.89 -8.53 22.72
N GLU A 236 10.15 -8.12 22.78
CA GLU A 236 10.52 -6.70 22.67
C GLU A 236 10.50 -6.13 21.23
N HIS A 237 10.02 -6.87 20.21
CA HIS A 237 10.13 -6.47 18.81
C HIS A 237 9.54 -5.08 18.52
N PHE A 238 8.29 -4.86 18.95
CA PHE A 238 7.61 -3.57 18.83
C PHE A 238 8.17 -2.52 19.78
N ARG A 239 8.63 -2.92 20.98
CA ARG A 239 9.25 -1.99 21.93
C ARG A 239 10.53 -1.37 21.37
N GLN A 240 11.38 -2.16 20.72
CA GLN A 240 12.58 -1.62 20.07
C GLN A 240 12.21 -0.68 18.92
N ALA A 241 11.17 -0.99 18.13
CA ALA A 241 10.69 -0.10 17.08
C ALA A 241 10.16 1.23 17.65
N ARG A 242 9.37 1.19 18.73
CA ARG A 242 8.93 2.40 19.46
C ARG A 242 10.10 3.20 20.01
N THR A 243 11.14 2.55 20.53
CA THR A 243 12.36 3.22 21.02
C THR A 243 13.05 4.01 19.90
N VAL A 244 13.09 3.47 18.68
CA VAL A 244 13.61 4.20 17.50
C VAL A 244 12.72 5.40 17.18
N LEU A 245 11.40 5.23 17.14
CA LEU A 245 10.44 6.31 16.84
C LEU A 245 10.46 7.42 17.90
N GLU A 246 10.66 7.09 19.18
CA GLU A 246 10.79 8.07 20.26
C GLU A 246 12.09 8.88 20.14
N LYS A 247 13.17 8.22 19.72
CA LYS A 247 14.47 8.88 19.53
C LYS A 247 14.51 9.73 18.25
N TYR A 248 13.83 9.28 17.21
CA TYR A 248 13.79 9.88 15.87
C TYR A 248 12.33 10.15 15.48
N PRO A 249 11.67 11.20 16.01
CA PRO A 249 10.21 11.36 15.95
C PRO A 249 9.66 11.79 14.60
N THR A 250 10.48 12.39 13.74
CA THR A 250 10.07 12.82 12.39
C THR A 250 10.55 11.81 11.36
N GLY A 251 9.69 11.41 10.43
CA GLY A 251 10.06 10.48 9.36
C GLY A 251 9.60 10.97 8.00
N THR A 252 10.26 10.48 6.95
CA THR A 252 9.84 10.74 5.57
C THR A 252 8.71 9.80 5.15
N GLU A 253 7.83 10.34 4.30
CA GLU A 253 6.68 9.63 3.76
C GLU A 253 7.10 8.36 3.00
N ASN A 254 6.41 7.26 3.30
CA ASN A 254 6.60 5.94 2.71
C ASN A 254 5.35 5.06 2.90
N LEU A 255 5.23 4.01 2.11
CA LEU A 255 4.02 3.19 2.00
C LEU A 255 4.29 1.72 2.37
N ALA A 256 3.36 1.11 3.09
CA ALA A 256 3.30 -0.31 3.34
C ALA A 256 1.98 -0.90 2.82
N ILE A 257 2.04 -2.10 2.22
CA ILE A 257 0.87 -2.82 1.70
C ILE A 257 0.76 -4.23 2.32
N PRO A 258 0.42 -4.33 3.62
CA PRO A 258 0.27 -5.60 4.32
C PRO A 258 -1.08 -6.27 4.06
N THR A 259 -1.28 -7.46 4.62
CA THR A 259 -2.56 -8.18 4.56
C THR A 259 -2.86 -8.92 5.86
N TRP A 260 -4.15 -9.08 6.18
CA TRP A 260 -4.59 -9.98 7.24
C TRP A 260 -4.63 -11.46 6.81
N PHE A 261 -4.50 -11.75 5.50
CA PHE A 261 -4.63 -13.10 4.95
C PHE A 261 -3.64 -14.10 5.56
N TYR A 262 -2.37 -13.70 5.77
CA TYR A 262 -1.33 -14.58 6.31
C TYR A 262 -1.36 -14.72 7.83
N GLY A 263 -2.01 -13.80 8.54
CA GLY A 263 -2.31 -13.86 9.97
C GLY A 263 -1.14 -13.89 10.97
N HIS A 264 0.09 -14.06 10.49
CA HIS A 264 1.28 -14.23 11.33
C HIS A 264 2.34 -13.14 11.14
N GLU A 265 2.11 -12.19 10.25
CA GLU A 265 3.06 -11.12 9.95
C GLU A 265 2.55 -9.78 10.50
N PRO A 266 3.14 -9.28 11.60
CA PRO A 266 2.78 -7.97 12.13
C PRO A 266 3.13 -6.88 11.12
N THR A 267 2.32 -5.82 11.09
CA THR A 267 2.65 -4.63 10.32
C THR A 267 3.72 -3.82 11.03
N ASN A 268 4.77 -3.42 10.31
CA ASN A 268 5.87 -2.65 10.90
C ASN A 268 5.45 -1.22 11.25
N LEU A 269 6.17 -0.60 12.20
CA LEU A 269 5.81 0.72 12.74
C LEU A 269 6.47 1.91 12.00
N PHE A 270 7.25 1.67 10.96
CA PHE A 270 7.98 2.73 10.24
C PHE A 270 7.22 3.25 9.01
N ALA A 271 6.12 2.58 8.66
CA ALA A 271 5.24 3.00 7.58
C ALA A 271 4.44 4.25 7.96
N SER A 272 4.53 5.30 7.14
CA SER A 272 3.70 6.51 7.31
C SER A 272 2.27 6.31 6.84
N HIS A 273 2.08 5.48 5.81
CA HIS A 273 0.79 5.15 5.21
C HIS A 273 0.71 3.64 5.00
N ILE A 274 -0.45 3.04 5.31
CA ILE A 274 -0.64 1.59 5.29
C ILE A 274 -1.92 1.23 4.51
N ALA A 275 -1.76 0.61 3.35
CA ALA A 275 -2.84 0.02 2.55
C ALA A 275 -2.98 -1.46 2.91
N LYS A 276 -3.72 -1.76 3.99
CA LYS A 276 -3.86 -3.14 4.50
C LYS A 276 -5.09 -3.81 3.89
N TYR A 277 -4.91 -4.97 3.28
CA TYR A 277 -5.98 -5.68 2.55
C TYR A 277 -6.43 -6.98 3.22
N PHE A 278 -7.70 -7.35 3.03
CA PHE A 278 -8.17 -8.71 3.26
C PHE A 278 -7.79 -9.63 2.09
N SER A 279 -7.92 -9.14 0.85
CA SER A 279 -7.59 -9.89 -0.36
C SER A 279 -6.08 -9.89 -0.65
N ASN A 280 -5.44 -11.05 -0.52
CA ASN A 280 -4.01 -11.18 -0.85
C ASN A 280 -3.73 -11.01 -2.34
N SER A 281 -4.63 -11.46 -3.23
CA SER A 281 -4.41 -11.38 -4.67
C SER A 281 -4.38 -9.95 -5.18
N ILE A 282 -5.22 -9.08 -4.61
CA ILE A 282 -5.21 -7.64 -4.92
C ILE A 282 -3.92 -7.02 -4.38
N ARG A 283 -3.54 -7.37 -3.13
CA ARG A 283 -2.34 -6.86 -2.47
C ARG A 283 -1.05 -7.17 -3.23
N GLU A 284 -0.84 -8.42 -3.64
CA GLU A 284 0.41 -8.86 -4.28
C GLU A 284 0.58 -8.24 -5.67
N ASP A 285 -0.46 -8.29 -6.51
CA ASP A 285 -0.40 -7.74 -7.86
C ASP A 285 -0.38 -6.20 -7.83
N GLY A 286 -1.18 -5.60 -6.94
CA GLY A 286 -1.30 -4.16 -6.77
C GLY A 286 0.00 -3.48 -6.34
N LEU A 287 0.76 -4.08 -5.40
CA LEU A 287 2.05 -3.51 -4.97
C LEU A 287 3.03 -3.39 -6.15
N LEU A 288 3.10 -4.41 -7.01
CA LEU A 288 3.93 -4.39 -8.21
C LEU A 288 3.41 -3.36 -9.21
N ALA A 289 2.10 -3.33 -9.44
CA ALA A 289 1.45 -2.41 -10.37
C ALA A 289 1.73 -0.93 -10.09
N ILE A 290 1.84 -0.54 -8.81
CA ILE A 290 2.11 0.86 -8.43
C ILE A 290 3.61 1.18 -8.34
N SER A 291 4.49 0.18 -8.42
CA SER A 291 5.95 0.35 -8.29
C SER A 291 6.61 0.69 -9.63
N LEU A 292 6.06 1.69 -10.33
CA LEU A 292 6.40 2.03 -11.71
C LEU A 292 7.86 2.49 -11.89
N TYR A 293 8.49 3.06 -10.86
CA TYR A 293 9.90 3.48 -10.94
C TYR A 293 10.89 2.36 -10.65
N GLY A 294 10.39 1.15 -10.36
CA GLY A 294 11.16 -0.06 -10.27
C GLY A 294 10.88 -0.88 -9.02
N VAL A 295 11.32 -2.14 -9.06
CA VAL A 295 11.21 -3.07 -7.94
C VAL A 295 12.60 -3.59 -7.58
N ILE A 296 12.92 -3.53 -6.28
CA ILE A 296 14.18 -3.99 -5.70
C ILE A 296 13.94 -5.29 -4.94
N TYR A 297 14.62 -6.35 -5.37
CA TYR A 297 14.55 -7.69 -4.80
C TYR A 297 15.78 -7.95 -3.93
N ALA A 298 15.58 -7.94 -2.62
CA ALA A 298 16.53 -8.51 -1.67
C ALA A 298 16.25 -10.00 -1.44
N PRO A 299 17.21 -10.78 -0.90
CA PRO A 299 17.03 -12.20 -0.75
C PRO A 299 15.77 -12.57 0.05
N GLY A 300 14.98 -13.44 -0.54
CA GLY A 300 13.77 -13.98 0.06
C GLY A 300 13.52 -15.43 -0.40
N SER A 301 12.37 -15.96 0.01
CA SER A 301 11.97 -17.35 -0.22
C SER A 301 10.96 -17.44 -1.39
N ALA A 302 9.97 -18.34 -1.29
CA ALA A 302 8.97 -18.59 -2.33
C ALA A 302 8.16 -17.34 -2.70
N GLY A 303 7.68 -16.56 -1.73
CA GLY A 303 6.90 -15.33 -1.99
C GLY A 303 7.67 -14.33 -2.87
N THR A 304 8.92 -14.02 -2.50
CA THR A 304 9.79 -13.15 -3.33
C THR A 304 10.05 -13.72 -4.72
N THR A 305 10.14 -15.05 -4.84
CA THR A 305 10.30 -15.68 -6.15
C THR A 305 9.04 -15.50 -7.00
N GLN A 306 7.85 -15.63 -6.40
CA GLN A 306 6.58 -15.37 -7.07
C GLN A 306 6.51 -13.91 -7.54
N GLU A 307 6.81 -12.94 -6.67
CA GLU A 307 6.81 -11.50 -6.99
C GLU A 307 7.75 -11.17 -8.15
N ILE A 308 8.95 -11.78 -8.20
CA ILE A 308 9.89 -11.63 -9.31
C ILE A 308 9.27 -12.04 -10.66
N PHE A 309 8.61 -13.19 -10.72
CA PHE A 309 8.03 -13.68 -11.97
C PHE A 309 6.71 -12.99 -12.33
N MET A 310 5.96 -12.51 -11.35
CA MET A 310 4.80 -11.65 -11.58
C MET A 310 5.24 -10.34 -12.25
N ASP A 311 6.23 -9.64 -11.69
CA ASP A 311 6.74 -8.39 -12.26
C ASP A 311 7.38 -8.61 -13.64
N ALA A 312 8.18 -9.68 -13.79
CA ALA A 312 8.74 -10.04 -15.10
C ALA A 312 7.64 -10.24 -16.16
N THR A 313 6.50 -10.82 -15.78
CA THR A 313 5.35 -11.02 -16.67
C THR A 313 4.68 -9.69 -17.00
N GLN A 314 4.47 -8.83 -16.00
CA GLN A 314 3.92 -7.48 -16.19
C GLN A 314 4.79 -6.65 -17.15
N ASN A 315 6.11 -6.66 -16.94
CA ASN A 315 7.09 -6.03 -17.82
C ASN A 315 7.15 -6.68 -19.21
N HIS A 316 6.93 -8.00 -19.33
CA HIS A 316 6.95 -8.65 -20.64
C HIS A 316 5.80 -8.19 -21.54
N TYR A 317 4.62 -7.98 -20.94
CA TYR A 317 3.41 -7.58 -21.66
C TYR A 317 3.15 -6.07 -21.61
N GLY A 318 3.86 -5.32 -20.76
CA GLY A 318 3.55 -3.91 -20.53
C GLY A 318 2.18 -3.71 -19.88
N SER A 319 1.77 -4.61 -18.99
CA SER A 319 0.39 -4.71 -18.48
C SER A 319 -0.16 -3.43 -17.84
N PHE A 320 0.73 -2.63 -17.25
CA PHE A 320 0.38 -1.36 -16.60
C PHE A 320 0.81 -0.14 -17.41
N GLY A 321 1.02 -0.31 -18.72
CA GLY A 321 1.33 0.79 -19.63
C GLY A 321 2.77 1.30 -19.56
N TYR A 322 3.60 0.77 -18.66
CA TYR A 322 5.01 1.13 -18.50
C TYR A 322 5.89 -0.12 -18.32
N TYR A 323 7.12 -0.03 -18.83
CA TYR A 323 8.23 -0.92 -18.48
C TYR A 323 9.02 -0.30 -17.33
N SER A 324 9.34 -1.10 -16.31
CA SER A 324 9.92 -0.66 -15.04
C SER A 324 11.22 -1.40 -14.72
N PRO A 325 12.19 -0.75 -14.05
CA PRO A 325 13.41 -1.41 -13.57
C PRO A 325 13.18 -2.60 -12.64
N MET A 326 13.90 -3.70 -12.88
CA MET A 326 13.98 -4.84 -11.97
C MET A 326 15.40 -4.95 -11.42
N VAL A 327 15.58 -4.69 -10.13
CA VAL A 327 16.90 -4.59 -9.52
C VAL A 327 17.10 -5.63 -8.42
N PHE A 328 18.17 -6.42 -8.53
CA PHE A 328 18.45 -7.55 -7.66
C PHE A 328 19.62 -7.22 -6.72
N LEU A 329 19.32 -7.15 -5.42
CA LEU A 329 20.31 -6.92 -4.37
C LEU A 329 20.83 -8.26 -3.83
N GLY A 330 22.05 -8.65 -4.23
CA GLY A 330 22.68 -9.90 -3.79
C GLY A 330 23.19 -10.74 -4.95
N ARG A 331 24.38 -10.43 -5.47
CA ARG A 331 24.94 -11.10 -6.66
C ARG A 331 25.07 -12.61 -6.46
N LYS A 332 25.58 -13.04 -5.30
CA LYS A 332 25.71 -14.47 -4.99
C LYS A 332 24.35 -15.18 -5.05
N ARG A 333 23.33 -14.60 -4.42
CA ARG A 333 21.97 -15.16 -4.36
C ARG A 333 21.43 -15.38 -5.77
N TYR A 334 21.43 -14.35 -6.59
CA TYR A 334 20.70 -14.36 -7.86
C TYR A 334 21.50 -14.87 -9.07
N LEU A 335 22.85 -14.86 -9.02
CA LEU A 335 23.71 -15.35 -10.10
C LEU A 335 24.26 -16.76 -9.85
N LYS A 336 24.31 -17.23 -8.59
CA LYS A 336 24.92 -18.53 -8.25
C LYS A 336 23.98 -19.45 -7.52
N ASP A 337 23.33 -18.97 -6.46
CA ASP A 337 22.58 -19.85 -5.56
C ASP A 337 21.22 -20.26 -6.17
N THR A 338 20.49 -19.31 -6.78
CA THR A 338 19.16 -19.58 -7.37
C THR A 338 19.14 -19.52 -8.90
N PHE A 339 20.13 -18.84 -9.49
CA PHE A 339 20.21 -18.61 -10.94
C PHE A 339 18.98 -17.90 -11.55
N LEU A 340 18.20 -17.19 -10.74
CA LEU A 340 17.00 -16.48 -11.19
C LEU A 340 17.32 -15.33 -12.15
N PHE A 341 18.40 -14.58 -11.90
CA PHE A 341 18.72 -13.41 -12.73
C PHE A 341 19.07 -13.80 -14.18
N PRO A 342 19.93 -14.80 -14.44
CA PRO A 342 20.18 -15.28 -15.80
C PRO A 342 18.92 -15.77 -16.53
N ILE A 343 17.99 -16.44 -15.83
CA ILE A 343 16.71 -16.89 -16.41
C ILE A 343 15.89 -15.69 -16.87
N LEU A 344 15.82 -14.63 -16.08
CA LEU A 344 15.09 -13.40 -16.44
C LEU A 344 15.76 -12.65 -17.59
N GLN A 345 17.10 -12.61 -17.63
CA GLN A 345 17.81 -12.03 -18.77
C GLN A 345 17.49 -12.78 -20.07
N GLN A 346 17.39 -14.11 -20.02
CA GLN A 346 16.97 -14.90 -21.17
C GLN A 346 15.53 -14.59 -21.58
N LEU A 347 14.60 -14.51 -20.62
CA LEU A 347 13.19 -14.17 -20.87
C LEU A 347 13.03 -12.77 -21.49
N ALA A 348 13.84 -11.82 -21.03
CA ALA A 348 13.81 -10.44 -21.50
C ALA A 348 14.51 -10.23 -22.85
N TRP A 349 15.25 -11.21 -23.37
CA TRP A 349 16.02 -11.06 -24.61
C TRP A 349 15.16 -10.49 -25.74
N GLY A 350 15.59 -9.34 -26.30
CA GLY A 350 14.91 -8.71 -27.44
C GLY A 350 13.64 -7.94 -27.06
N ARG A 351 13.37 -7.78 -25.76
CA ARG A 351 12.30 -6.94 -25.23
C ARG A 351 12.87 -5.61 -24.73
N MET A 352 12.03 -4.58 -24.69
CA MET A 352 12.44 -3.24 -24.25
C MET A 352 12.96 -3.21 -22.79
N TYR A 353 12.38 -4.03 -21.90
CA TYR A 353 12.79 -4.07 -20.49
C TYR A 353 14.08 -4.87 -20.25
N ALA A 354 14.73 -5.44 -21.27
CA ALA A 354 15.99 -6.18 -21.11
C ALA A 354 17.09 -5.32 -20.48
N ASP A 355 17.19 -4.06 -20.91
CA ASP A 355 18.16 -3.09 -20.41
C ASP A 355 17.78 -2.55 -19.02
N MET A 356 16.61 -2.92 -18.50
CA MET A 356 16.09 -2.52 -17.19
C MET A 356 16.35 -3.58 -16.10
N LEU A 357 17.06 -4.67 -16.41
CA LEU A 357 17.47 -5.69 -15.46
C LEU A 357 18.86 -5.37 -14.87
N PHE A 358 18.97 -5.27 -13.54
CA PHE A 358 20.24 -4.97 -12.88
C PHE A 358 20.50 -5.85 -11.65
N VAL A 359 21.76 -6.24 -11.42
CA VAL A 359 22.15 -7.04 -10.24
C VAL A 359 23.44 -6.52 -9.60
N THR A 360 23.37 -6.20 -8.31
CA THR A 360 24.47 -5.59 -7.56
C THR A 360 24.44 -5.96 -6.08
N ASP A 361 25.52 -5.67 -5.38
CA ASP A 361 25.61 -5.77 -3.92
C ASP A 361 25.68 -4.40 -3.23
N SER A 362 25.73 -3.30 -4.00
CA SER A 362 25.91 -1.92 -3.55
C SER A 362 24.60 -1.13 -3.61
N PRO A 363 24.12 -0.58 -2.47
CA PRO A 363 22.99 0.35 -2.42
C PRO A 363 23.14 1.56 -3.35
N GLU A 364 24.33 2.13 -3.44
CA GLU A 364 24.60 3.35 -4.21
C GLU A 364 24.40 3.11 -5.71
N LYS A 365 24.86 1.96 -6.21
CA LYS A 365 24.65 1.56 -7.60
C LYS A 365 23.18 1.29 -7.93
N ILE A 366 22.38 0.84 -6.97
CA ILE A 366 20.93 0.68 -7.17
C ILE A 366 20.29 2.04 -7.42
N VAL A 367 20.60 3.02 -6.56
CA VAL A 367 20.06 4.38 -6.68
C VAL A 367 20.45 5.01 -8.02
N GLU A 368 21.72 4.87 -8.40
CA GLU A 368 22.21 5.34 -9.70
C GLU A 368 21.46 4.68 -10.87
N PHE A 369 21.26 3.36 -10.81
CA PHE A 369 20.56 2.63 -11.86
C PHE A 369 19.11 3.07 -12.00
N ILE A 370 18.36 3.17 -10.90
CA ILE A 370 16.96 3.64 -10.89
C ILE A 370 16.85 5.06 -11.48
N LYS A 371 17.79 5.96 -11.16
CA LYS A 371 17.82 7.32 -11.72
C LYS A 371 18.06 7.34 -13.24
N GLN A 372 18.90 6.44 -13.74
CA GLN A 372 19.25 6.36 -15.15
C GLN A 372 18.20 5.63 -16.01
N HIS A 373 17.32 4.85 -15.38
CA HIS A 373 16.30 4.03 -16.05
C HIS A 373 14.90 4.39 -15.53
N PRO A 374 14.37 5.58 -15.82
CA PRO A 374 12.97 5.89 -15.49
C PRO A 374 12.01 4.97 -16.26
N PRO A 375 10.76 4.81 -15.77
CA PRO A 375 9.75 4.02 -16.46
C PRO A 375 9.57 4.45 -17.92
N VAL A 376 9.46 3.48 -18.82
CA VAL A 376 9.28 3.72 -20.26
C VAL A 376 7.88 3.33 -20.66
N LYS A 377 7.11 4.29 -21.18
CA LYS A 377 5.74 4.07 -21.63
C LYS A 377 5.70 3.03 -22.75
N VAL A 378 4.79 2.07 -22.62
CA VAL A 378 4.52 1.04 -23.62
C VAL A 378 3.79 1.70 -24.78
N ILE A 379 4.34 1.58 -25.98
CA ILE A 379 3.69 2.06 -27.20
C ILE A 379 2.75 0.95 -27.69
N PRO A 380 1.42 1.19 -27.76
CA PRO A 380 0.49 0.21 -28.31
C PRO A 380 0.87 -0.12 -29.76
N VAL A 381 0.96 -1.41 -30.07
CA VAL A 381 1.19 -1.90 -31.44
C VAL A 381 -0.12 -1.91 -32.23
#